data_AF-A0A485P890-F1
#
_entry.id   AF-A0A485P890-F1
#
_cell.length_a   1.000
_cell.length_b   1.000
_cell.length_c   1.000
_cell.angle_alpha   90.00
_cell.angle_beta   90.00
_cell.angle_gamma   90.00
#
_symmetry.space_group_name_H-M   'P 1'
#
loop_
_entity.id
_entity.type
_entity.pdbx_description
1 polymer ?
#
loop_
_entity_poly.entity_id
_entity_poly.type
_entity_poly.pdbx_seq_one_letter_code
_entity_poly.pdbx_strand_id
1 'polypeptide(L)'
;VGVDDMFIMISAWQKTSLMDNIKQRLSSVYSKVAVSITITTITNVLAFYTGIMTSFGSVQYFCTYTGTTLLFGYFYNITCFGAFMALDGKREVVCLCWLKKPETPDQKCSSFKKSCCVPCDSLPDEQETDVHPMNLFFRDYFGPFLTSTEYKFFVVLLYILYIISSMYGCFQVQEGLDLRNLASDDSYTTPFFKVEDYFLDYGPRVMVIVTETLDYWDKDARQKLEKCLADLENSDYVDKNVTEFWLREYVQYMENSGQDVNDKNTFINSLPSFLTNFPLFMYDINISSSHEIIASRGFNQTIGVSSSTNKEMMLFQLRSIAEKCEIPLMVYNPAFIYFDQFAAILENTVRNVIVASSAMFIVSLLFIPHPLCSFW
;
A
#
# COMPACT_ATOMS: atom_id res chain seq x y z
N VAL A 1 -18.08 1.54 2.69
CA VAL A 1 -18.05 1.99 4.09
C VAL A 1 -19.24 2.90 4.38
N GLY A 2 -19.26 4.19 3.98
CA GLY A 2 -20.30 5.13 4.42
C GLY A 2 -21.76 4.81 4.08
N VAL A 3 -22.04 3.98 3.07
CA VAL A 3 -23.41 3.54 2.73
C VAL A 3 -23.96 2.55 3.76
N ASP A 4 -23.11 1.74 4.39
CA ASP A 4 -23.51 0.77 5.42
C ASP A 4 -24.11 1.47 6.63
N ASP A 5 -23.47 2.53 7.10
CA ASP A 5 -23.94 3.38 8.20
C ASP A 5 -25.34 3.96 7.92
N MET A 6 -25.62 4.36 6.67
CA MET A 6 -26.94 4.86 6.26
C MET A 6 -28.01 3.78 6.34
N PHE A 7 -27.71 2.55 5.91
CA PHE A 7 -28.64 1.42 6.02
C PHE A 7 -28.95 1.06 7.47
N ILE A 8 -27.96 1.10 8.35
CA ILE A 8 -28.15 0.88 9.78
C ILE A 8 -29.09 1.94 10.38
N MET A 9 -28.89 3.22 10.01
CA MET A 9 -29.77 4.30 10.45
C MET A 9 -31.20 4.15 9.93
N ILE A 10 -31.39 3.79 8.65
CA ILE A 10 -32.73 3.53 8.07
C ILE A 10 -33.41 2.34 8.76
N SER A 11 -32.67 1.25 8.97
CA SER A 11 -33.21 0.05 9.63
C SER A 11 -33.66 0.36 11.06
N ALA A 12 -32.90 1.18 11.79
CA ALA A 12 -33.32 1.67 13.10
C ALA A 12 -34.53 2.62 13.03
N TRP A 13 -34.60 3.47 12.01
CA TRP A 13 -35.71 4.39 11.77
C TRP A 13 -37.03 3.65 11.50
N GLN A 14 -37.01 2.62 10.67
CA GLN A 14 -38.18 1.79 10.35
C GLN A 14 -38.75 1.08 11.58
N LYS A 15 -37.92 0.81 12.60
CA LYS A 15 -38.35 0.20 13.87
C LYS A 15 -38.92 1.22 14.87
N THR A 16 -38.99 2.51 14.54
CA THR A 16 -39.61 3.53 15.40
C THR A 16 -41.12 3.60 15.17
N SER A 17 -41.88 3.97 16.21
CA SER A 17 -43.33 4.15 16.07
C SER A 17 -43.64 5.39 15.23
N LEU A 18 -44.57 5.25 14.28
CA LEU A 18 -45.07 6.36 13.46
C LEU A 18 -45.89 7.38 14.26
N MET A 19 -46.32 7.03 15.48
CA MET A 19 -47.11 7.89 16.37
C MET A 19 -46.23 8.83 17.20
N ASP A 20 -44.92 8.59 17.28
CA ASP A 20 -43.98 9.42 18.04
C ASP A 20 -43.64 10.70 17.29
N ASN A 21 -43.32 11.76 18.03
CA ASN A 21 -42.82 12.99 17.42
C ASN A 21 -41.49 12.73 16.68
N ILE A 22 -41.30 13.32 15.51
CA ILE A 22 -40.11 13.13 14.66
C ILE A 22 -38.81 13.37 15.44
N LYS A 23 -38.80 14.38 16.33
CA LYS A 23 -37.65 14.64 17.21
C LYS A 23 -37.34 13.44 18.12
N GLN A 24 -38.35 12.80 18.69
CA GLN A 24 -38.20 11.63 19.54
C GLN A 24 -37.78 10.40 18.72
N ARG A 25 -38.37 10.18 17.54
CA ARG A 25 -37.97 9.12 16.61
C ARG A 25 -36.49 9.23 16.25
N LEU A 26 -36.05 10.40 15.81
CA LEU A 26 -34.65 10.64 15.43
C LEU A 26 -33.69 10.48 16.62
N SER A 27 -34.07 10.98 17.80
CA SER A 27 -33.30 10.77 19.04
C SER A 27 -33.17 9.28 19.39
N SER A 28 -34.25 8.50 19.24
CA SER A 28 -34.25 7.05 19.48
C SER A 28 -33.38 6.29 18.49
N VAL A 29 -33.34 6.73 17.23
CA VAL A 29 -32.42 6.15 16.24
C VAL A 29 -30.97 6.42 16.64
N TYR A 30 -30.59 7.68 16.88
CA TYR A 30 -29.21 8.00 17.24
C TYR A 30 -28.77 7.32 18.53
N SER A 31 -29.61 7.24 19.55
CA SER A 31 -29.24 6.57 20.80
C SER A 31 -28.94 5.08 20.62
N LYS A 32 -29.54 4.43 19.60
CA LYS A 32 -29.32 3.01 19.29
C LYS A 32 -28.12 2.76 18.37
N VAL A 33 -27.87 3.64 17.40
CA VAL A 33 -26.88 3.35 16.33
C VAL A 33 -25.66 4.27 16.29
N ALA A 34 -25.75 5.48 16.83
CA ALA A 34 -24.69 6.48 16.66
C ALA A 34 -23.35 6.05 17.28
N VAL A 35 -23.38 5.39 18.44
CA VAL A 35 -22.16 4.88 19.10
C VAL A 35 -21.47 3.85 18.21
N SER A 36 -22.22 2.88 17.67
CA SER A 36 -21.67 1.85 16.78
C SER A 36 -21.05 2.45 15.52
N ILE A 37 -21.76 3.37 14.86
CA ILE A 37 -21.29 4.07 13.65
C ILE A 37 -20.04 4.92 13.95
N THR A 38 -19.99 5.54 15.14
CA THR A 38 -18.83 6.33 15.57
C THR A 38 -17.60 5.45 15.77
N ILE A 39 -17.77 4.29 16.42
CA ILE A 39 -16.67 3.33 16.63
C ILE A 39 -16.13 2.85 15.29
N THR A 40 -17.00 2.39 14.39
CA THR A 40 -16.60 1.87 13.06
C THR A 40 -15.95 2.97 12.22
N THR A 41 -16.45 4.20 12.25
CA THR A 41 -15.84 5.32 11.53
C THR A 41 -14.46 5.64 12.10
N ILE A 42 -14.34 5.86 13.41
CA ILE A 42 -13.08 6.27 14.04
C ILE A 42 -12.01 5.19 13.84
N THR A 43 -12.36 3.91 14.03
CA THR A 43 -11.43 2.80 13.78
C THR A 43 -10.96 2.77 12.33
N ASN A 44 -11.86 2.94 11.35
CA ASN A 44 -11.48 3.04 9.94
C ASN A 44 -10.60 4.26 9.65
N VAL A 45 -10.95 5.45 10.15
CA VAL A 45 -10.16 6.68 9.94
C VAL A 45 -8.75 6.53 10.51
N LEU A 46 -8.63 6.00 11.74
CA LEU A 46 -7.32 5.74 12.36
C LEU A 46 -6.54 4.69 11.58
N ALA A 47 -7.18 3.57 11.18
CA ALA A 47 -6.53 2.55 10.36
C ALA A 47 -5.96 3.14 9.06
N PHE A 48 -6.73 3.97 8.34
CA PHE A 48 -6.22 4.66 7.15
C PHE A 48 -5.08 5.63 7.50
N TYR A 49 -5.17 6.40 8.58
CA TYR A 49 -4.10 7.31 8.99
C TYR A 49 -2.83 6.62 9.46
N THR A 50 -2.88 5.39 9.98
CA THR A 50 -1.65 4.61 10.21
C THR A 50 -0.89 4.34 8.91
N GLY A 51 -1.58 4.25 7.77
CA GLY A 51 -0.97 4.11 6.47
C GLY A 51 -0.15 5.34 6.02
N ILE A 52 -0.25 6.48 6.70
CA ILE A 52 0.62 7.65 6.46
C ILE A 52 2.07 7.37 6.92
N MET A 53 2.26 6.41 7.84
CA MET A 53 3.59 6.07 8.38
C MET A 53 4.45 5.26 7.40
N THR A 54 3.89 4.77 6.30
CA THR A 54 4.64 4.05 5.26
C THR A 54 5.66 4.96 4.56
N SER A 55 6.75 4.40 4.03
CA SER A 55 7.71 5.16 3.21
C SER A 55 7.21 5.43 1.78
N PHE A 56 6.12 4.80 1.35
CA PHE A 56 5.58 4.93 -0.01
C PHE A 56 4.61 6.12 -0.15
N GLY A 57 5.05 7.18 -0.82
CA GLY A 57 4.25 8.40 -1.00
C GLY A 57 2.87 8.17 -1.63
N SER A 58 2.75 7.27 -2.60
CA SER A 58 1.47 6.92 -3.23
C SER A 58 0.44 6.38 -2.21
N VAL A 59 0.90 5.52 -1.30
CA VAL A 59 0.08 4.95 -0.21
C VAL A 59 -0.26 6.04 0.80
N GLN A 60 0.69 6.91 1.16
CA GLN A 60 0.41 8.05 2.06
C GLN A 60 -0.71 8.94 1.53
N TYR A 61 -0.68 9.30 0.24
CA TYR A 61 -1.74 10.10 -0.39
C TYR A 61 -3.07 9.36 -0.36
N PHE A 62 -3.11 8.11 -0.82
CA PHE A 62 -4.33 7.30 -0.82
C PHE A 62 -4.97 7.20 0.58
N CYS A 63 -4.16 6.90 1.60
CA CYS A 63 -4.57 6.80 2.98
C CYS A 63 -5.07 8.13 3.55
N THR A 64 -4.38 9.24 3.26
CA THR A 64 -4.79 10.58 3.71
C THR A 64 -6.13 10.98 3.11
N TYR A 65 -6.31 10.83 1.79
CA TYR A 65 -7.55 11.16 1.11
C TYR A 65 -8.71 10.28 1.56
N THR A 66 -8.48 8.98 1.70
CA THR A 66 -9.52 8.02 2.13
C THR A 66 -9.92 8.25 3.58
N GLY A 67 -8.95 8.38 4.49
CA GLY A 67 -9.21 8.68 5.91
C GLY A 67 -9.97 10.00 6.10
N THR A 68 -9.56 11.06 5.39
CA THR A 68 -10.25 12.36 5.42
C THR A 68 -11.68 12.25 4.86
N THR A 69 -11.85 11.54 3.74
CA THR A 69 -13.17 11.35 3.11
C THR A 69 -14.12 10.56 3.99
N LEU A 70 -13.65 9.53 4.70
CA LEU A 70 -14.45 8.78 5.67
C LEU A 70 -14.86 9.65 6.86
N LEU A 71 -13.96 10.50 7.36
CA LEU A 71 -14.26 11.45 8.44
C LEU A 71 -15.35 12.45 8.03
N PHE A 72 -15.23 13.05 6.84
CA PHE A 72 -16.30 13.91 6.29
C PHE A 72 -17.59 13.11 6.06
N GLY A 73 -17.49 11.91 5.51
CA GLY A 73 -18.62 11.00 5.29
C GLY A 73 -19.43 10.76 6.55
N TYR A 74 -18.77 10.56 7.69
CA TYR A 74 -19.43 10.44 9.00
C TYR A 74 -20.18 11.72 9.41
N PHE A 75 -19.56 12.90 9.28
CA PHE A 75 -20.25 14.15 9.58
C PHE A 75 -21.47 14.35 8.66
N TYR A 76 -21.36 14.05 7.37
CA TYR A 76 -22.48 14.09 6.44
C TYR A 76 -23.58 13.09 6.81
N ASN A 77 -23.23 11.91 7.28
CA ASN A 77 -24.19 10.89 7.69
C ASN A 77 -24.97 11.33 8.94
N ILE A 78 -24.28 11.77 9.99
CA ILE A 78 -24.95 12.21 11.21
C ILE A 78 -25.74 13.51 11.00
N THR A 79 -25.26 14.46 10.20
CA THR A 79 -25.93 15.77 10.04
C THR A 79 -26.90 15.81 8.87
N CYS A 80 -26.39 15.71 7.64
CA CYS A 80 -27.13 15.90 6.41
C CYS A 80 -28.14 14.76 6.19
N PHE A 81 -27.69 13.51 6.29
CA PHE A 81 -28.57 12.35 6.12
C PHE A 81 -29.60 12.25 7.25
N GLY A 82 -29.21 12.54 8.49
CA GLY A 82 -30.13 12.73 9.61
C GLY A 82 -31.24 13.76 9.36
N ALA A 83 -30.89 14.90 8.75
CA ALA A 83 -31.86 15.92 8.38
C ALA A 83 -32.83 15.43 7.29
N PHE A 84 -32.32 14.72 6.27
CA PHE A 84 -33.17 14.09 5.26
C PHE A 84 -34.12 13.07 5.85
N MET A 85 -33.67 12.23 6.79
CA MET A 85 -34.54 11.31 7.50
C MET A 85 -35.65 12.04 8.29
N ALA A 86 -35.33 13.17 8.92
CA ALA A 86 -36.34 13.96 9.62
C ALA A 86 -37.39 14.56 8.67
N LEU A 87 -36.98 14.98 7.48
CA LEU A 87 -37.89 15.45 6.42
C LEU A 87 -38.74 14.29 5.86
N ASP A 88 -38.14 13.13 5.68
CA ASP A 88 -38.84 11.91 5.26
C ASP A 88 -39.91 11.52 6.28
N GLY A 89 -39.59 11.59 7.57
CA GLY A 89 -40.54 11.41 8.66
C GLY A 89 -41.73 12.37 8.61
N LYS A 90 -41.53 13.62 8.19
CA LYS A 90 -42.66 14.56 7.97
C LYS A 90 -43.55 14.09 6.82
N ARG A 91 -42.95 13.58 5.74
CA ARG A 91 -43.68 13.02 4.60
C ARG A 91 -44.46 11.76 5.00
N GLU A 92 -43.86 10.86 5.78
CA GLU A 92 -44.53 9.65 6.31
C GLU A 92 -45.79 10.00 7.11
N VAL A 93 -45.70 10.97 8.03
CA VAL A 93 -46.84 11.40 8.85
C VAL A 93 -47.94 12.03 8.00
N VAL A 94 -47.59 12.90 7.05
CA VAL A 94 -48.58 13.48 6.12
C VAL A 94 -49.27 12.38 5.32
N CYS A 95 -48.51 11.42 4.79
CA CYS A 95 -49.05 10.28 4.04
C CYS A 95 -50.06 9.46 4.87
N LEU A 96 -49.72 9.15 6.13
CA LEU A 96 -50.61 8.46 7.06
C LEU A 96 -51.89 9.24 7.35
N CYS A 97 -51.80 10.56 7.52
CA CYS A 97 -52.97 11.42 7.70
C CYS A 97 -53.87 11.45 6.46
N TRP A 98 -53.29 11.40 5.26
CA TRP A 98 -54.04 11.26 4.00
C TRP A 98 -54.74 9.90 3.88
N LEU A 99 -54.11 8.82 4.36
CA LEU A 99 -54.70 7.47 4.41
C LEU A 99 -55.80 7.33 5.47
N LYS A 100 -55.67 7.99 6.63
CA LYS A 100 -56.65 7.95 7.72
C LYS A 100 -57.88 8.81 7.50
N LYS A 101 -57.91 9.72 6.52
CA LYS A 101 -59.05 10.61 6.28
C LYS A 101 -60.04 9.90 5.35
N PRO A 102 -61.23 9.45 5.81
CA PRO A 102 -62.25 8.95 4.90
C PRO A 102 -62.92 10.15 4.23
N GLU A 103 -62.49 10.48 3.01
CA GLU A 103 -63.29 11.37 2.15
C GLU A 103 -64.37 10.51 1.47
N THR A 104 -65.48 10.34 2.20
CA THR A 104 -66.78 9.72 1.82
C THR A 104 -66.87 8.18 1.75
N PRO A 105 -68.06 7.57 2.03
CA PRO A 105 -68.22 6.12 2.17
C PRO A 105 -68.15 5.31 0.86
N ASP A 106 -68.17 5.96 -0.31
CA ASP A 106 -68.39 5.29 -1.61
C ASP A 106 -67.34 5.62 -2.68
N GLN A 107 -66.06 5.77 -2.31
CA GLN A 107 -64.99 5.95 -3.30
C GLN A 107 -64.10 4.71 -3.42
N LYS A 108 -64.35 3.89 -4.45
CA LYS A 108 -63.42 2.86 -4.92
C LYS A 108 -62.09 3.53 -5.27
N CYS A 109 -61.10 3.36 -4.40
CA CYS A 109 -59.76 3.89 -4.60
C CYS A 109 -59.13 3.20 -5.82
N SER A 110 -58.97 3.92 -6.92
CA SER A 110 -58.33 3.43 -8.14
C SER A 110 -56.89 3.02 -7.82
N SER A 111 -56.56 1.77 -8.16
CA SER A 111 -55.32 1.02 -7.91
C SER A 111 -53.98 1.70 -8.27
N PHE A 112 -53.98 2.88 -8.87
CA PHE A 112 -52.78 3.54 -9.41
C PHE A 112 -52.14 4.61 -8.52
N LYS A 113 -52.75 4.99 -7.38
CA LYS A 113 -52.14 5.92 -6.40
C LYS A 113 -51.40 5.22 -5.25
N LYS A 114 -51.35 3.88 -5.23
CA LYS A 114 -50.67 3.10 -4.17
C LYS A 114 -49.13 3.13 -4.27
N SER A 115 -48.55 3.55 -5.40
CA SER A 115 -47.11 3.39 -5.65
C SER A 115 -46.21 4.48 -5.08
N CYS A 116 -46.73 5.65 -4.69
CA CYS A 116 -45.88 6.78 -4.28
C CYS A 116 -45.72 6.91 -2.75
N CYS A 117 -46.45 6.13 -1.97
CA CYS A 117 -46.78 6.50 -0.59
C CYS A 117 -46.78 5.35 0.44
N VAL A 118 -46.52 4.09 0.06
CA VAL A 118 -46.62 2.94 0.99
C VAL A 118 -45.59 1.84 0.63
N PRO A 119 -44.73 1.37 1.57
CA PRO A 119 -44.41 -0.05 1.68
C PRO A 119 -45.65 -0.78 2.21
N CYS A 120 -46.17 -1.73 1.44
CA CYS A 120 -47.51 -2.34 1.55
C CYS A 120 -48.12 -2.44 2.97
N ASP A 121 -49.38 -1.99 3.08
CA ASP A 121 -50.42 -2.39 4.04
C ASP A 121 -50.03 -2.50 5.54
N SER A 122 -49.89 -1.36 6.24
CA SER A 122 -49.87 -1.31 7.71
C SER A 122 -51.06 -0.51 8.26
N LEU A 123 -52.13 -1.21 8.62
CA LEU A 123 -53.02 -0.78 9.69
C LEU A 123 -52.36 -1.20 11.03
N PRO A 124 -52.46 -0.39 12.09
CA PRO A 124 -51.75 -0.67 13.34
C PRO A 124 -52.52 -1.72 14.13
N ASP A 125 -52.01 -2.96 14.13
CA ASP A 125 -52.24 -3.88 15.25
C ASP A 125 -50.92 -3.98 16.04
N GLU A 126 -51.00 -3.79 17.35
CA GLU A 126 -49.88 -3.46 18.24
C GLU A 126 -48.88 -4.62 18.50
N GLN A 127 -48.83 -5.67 17.67
CA GLN A 127 -47.96 -6.82 17.95
C GLN A 127 -47.37 -7.61 16.79
N GLU A 128 -47.64 -7.26 15.52
CA GLU A 128 -46.94 -7.86 14.38
C GLU A 128 -46.21 -6.76 13.60
N THR A 129 -44.99 -6.42 14.03
CA THR A 129 -44.05 -5.72 13.17
C THR A 129 -43.93 -6.50 11.86
N ASP A 130 -44.16 -5.89 10.71
CA ASP A 130 -43.85 -6.46 9.39
C ASP A 130 -42.39 -6.96 9.38
N VAL A 131 -42.20 -8.25 9.69
CA VAL A 131 -40.86 -8.80 9.85
C VAL A 131 -40.34 -9.08 8.46
N HIS A 132 -39.40 -8.25 7.99
CA HIS A 132 -38.69 -8.46 6.73
C HIS A 132 -38.29 -9.95 6.60
N PRO A 133 -38.52 -10.62 5.45
CA PRO A 133 -38.31 -12.07 5.30
C PRO A 133 -36.92 -12.55 5.74
N MET A 134 -35.89 -11.71 5.56
CA MET A 134 -34.53 -11.98 6.03
C MET A 134 -34.43 -12.11 7.57
N ASN A 135 -35.16 -11.27 8.32
CA ASN A 135 -35.18 -11.35 9.78
C ASN A 135 -35.87 -12.64 10.24
N LEU A 136 -36.93 -13.09 9.55
CA LEU A 136 -37.58 -14.38 9.80
C LEU A 136 -36.62 -15.54 9.52
N PHE A 137 -35.89 -15.52 8.40
CA PHE A 137 -34.87 -16.53 8.09
C PHE A 137 -33.80 -16.63 9.19
N PHE A 138 -33.26 -15.49 9.63
CA PHE A 138 -32.23 -15.47 10.66
C PHE A 138 -32.74 -15.96 12.02
N ARG A 139 -33.98 -15.59 12.38
CA ARG A 139 -34.61 -15.99 13.65
C ARG A 139 -35.01 -17.47 13.68
N ASP A 140 -35.66 -17.94 12.61
CA ASP A 140 -36.39 -19.22 12.63
C ASP A 140 -35.56 -20.38 12.05
N TYR A 141 -34.57 -20.10 11.19
CA TYR A 141 -33.76 -21.14 10.55
C TYR A 141 -32.27 -21.03 10.92
N PHE A 142 -31.64 -19.89 10.65
CA PHE A 142 -30.19 -19.74 10.79
C PHE A 142 -29.72 -19.74 12.25
N GLY A 143 -30.41 -19.00 13.13
CA GLY A 143 -30.09 -18.92 14.55
C GLY A 143 -30.14 -20.29 15.26
N PRO A 144 -31.26 -21.04 15.17
CA PRO A 144 -31.36 -22.38 15.75
C PRO A 144 -30.32 -23.36 15.19
N PHE A 145 -30.02 -23.28 13.89
CA PHE A 145 -28.99 -24.10 13.25
C PHE A 145 -27.61 -23.86 13.88
N LEU A 146 -27.14 -22.60 13.96
CA LEU A 146 -25.84 -22.25 14.53
C LEU A 146 -25.75 -22.45 16.05
N THR A 147 -26.87 -22.38 16.76
CA THR A 147 -26.87 -22.48 18.23
C THR A 147 -26.87 -23.93 18.74
N SER A 148 -27.14 -24.91 17.87
CA SER A 148 -27.05 -26.33 18.22
C SER A 148 -25.62 -26.78 18.54
N THR A 149 -25.47 -27.74 19.46
CA THR A 149 -24.16 -28.19 19.94
C THR A 149 -23.31 -28.87 18.86
N GLU A 150 -23.94 -29.62 17.96
CA GLU A 150 -23.26 -30.32 16.87
C GLU A 150 -22.66 -29.34 15.85
N TYR A 151 -23.46 -28.38 15.39
CA TYR A 151 -22.98 -27.38 14.42
C TYR A 151 -21.99 -26.39 15.04
N LYS A 152 -22.08 -26.08 16.35
CA LYS A 152 -21.04 -25.32 17.05
C LYS A 152 -19.66 -25.98 16.96
N PHE A 153 -19.59 -27.29 17.23
CA PHE A 153 -18.34 -28.03 17.13
C PHE A 153 -17.79 -27.99 15.70
N PHE A 154 -18.66 -28.21 14.71
CA PHE A 154 -18.29 -28.13 13.30
C PHE A 154 -17.76 -26.75 12.89
N VAL A 155 -18.43 -25.68 13.33
CA VAL A 155 -18.02 -24.29 13.03
C VAL A 155 -16.65 -24.00 13.65
N VAL A 156 -16.42 -24.37 14.92
CA VAL A 156 -15.10 -24.18 15.57
C VAL A 156 -14.02 -24.95 14.82
N LEU A 157 -14.28 -26.21 14.45
CA LEU A 157 -13.34 -27.02 13.68
C LEU A 157 -13.00 -26.36 12.34
N LEU A 158 -14.01 -25.85 11.63
CA LEU A 158 -13.83 -25.14 10.35
C LEU A 158 -12.94 -23.90 10.51
N TYR A 159 -13.17 -23.08 11.54
CA TYR A 159 -12.34 -21.90 11.80
C TYR A 159 -10.91 -22.25 12.21
N ILE A 160 -10.70 -23.34 12.97
CA ILE A 160 -9.35 -23.82 13.30
C ILE A 160 -8.62 -24.25 12.02
N LEU A 161 -9.27 -25.02 11.15
CA LEU A 161 -8.70 -25.42 9.87
C LEU A 161 -8.39 -24.21 8.99
N TYR A 162 -9.30 -23.23 8.95
CA TYR A 162 -9.10 -21.97 8.24
C TYR A 162 -7.87 -21.20 8.75
N ILE A 163 -7.72 -21.05 10.07
CA ILE A 163 -6.57 -20.36 10.68
C ILE A 163 -5.26 -21.10 10.35
N ILE A 164 -5.23 -22.43 10.48
CA ILE A 164 -4.05 -23.23 10.13
C ILE A 164 -3.67 -23.05 8.66
N SER A 165 -4.65 -23.13 7.75
CA SER A 165 -4.41 -22.94 6.31
C SER A 165 -3.96 -21.51 5.98
N SER A 166 -4.50 -20.52 6.67
CA SER A 166 -4.14 -19.10 6.50
C SER A 166 -2.72 -18.83 6.99
N MET A 167 -2.34 -19.37 8.17
CA MET A 167 -0.97 -19.27 8.67
C MET A 167 0.03 -19.94 7.72
N TYR A 168 -0.30 -21.13 7.19
CA TYR A 168 0.51 -21.78 6.16
C TYR A 168 0.64 -20.90 4.91
N GLY A 169 -0.47 -20.30 4.45
CA GLY A 169 -0.48 -19.37 3.33
C GLY A 169 0.42 -18.16 3.54
N CYS A 170 0.46 -17.59 4.75
CA CYS A 170 1.35 -16.46 5.08
C CYS A 170 2.83 -16.78 4.88
N PHE A 171 3.27 -18.03 5.12
CA PHE A 171 4.67 -18.43 4.88
C PHE A 171 5.01 -18.61 3.39
N GLN A 172 4.01 -18.70 2.51
CA GLN A 172 4.20 -18.91 1.07
C GLN A 172 4.10 -17.60 0.27
N VAL A 173 3.72 -16.49 0.90
CA VAL A 173 3.62 -15.19 0.23
C VAL A 173 5.00 -14.78 -0.27
N GLN A 174 5.12 -14.61 -1.58
CA GLN A 174 6.35 -14.12 -2.21
C GLN A 174 6.37 -12.59 -2.16
N GLU A 175 7.55 -12.05 -1.88
CA GLU A 175 7.75 -10.62 -1.81
C GLU A 175 7.97 -10.00 -3.19
N GLY A 176 7.35 -8.84 -3.37
CA GLY A 176 7.58 -7.96 -4.49
C GLY A 176 6.41 -7.80 -5.45
N LEU A 177 6.50 -6.73 -6.23
CA LEU A 177 5.54 -6.41 -7.28
C LEU A 177 6.17 -6.74 -8.63
N ASP A 178 5.53 -7.64 -9.36
CA ASP A 178 5.87 -7.84 -10.77
C ASP A 178 5.38 -6.63 -11.58
N LEU A 179 6.32 -5.93 -12.21
CA LEU A 179 6.06 -4.77 -13.07
C LEU A 179 5.11 -5.12 -14.23
N ARG A 180 5.03 -6.39 -14.64
CA ARG A 180 4.09 -6.89 -15.65
C ARG A 180 2.64 -6.61 -15.25
N ASN A 181 2.31 -6.73 -13.96
CA ASN A 181 0.95 -6.57 -13.45
C ASN A 181 0.49 -5.10 -13.38
N LEU A 182 1.38 -4.13 -13.63
CA LEU A 182 1.03 -2.72 -13.73
C LEU A 182 0.58 -2.32 -15.13
N ALA A 183 0.91 -3.13 -16.14
CA ALA A 183 0.46 -2.90 -17.50
C ALA A 183 -0.92 -3.52 -17.72
N SER A 184 -1.69 -2.95 -18.66
CA SER A 184 -2.91 -3.58 -19.15
C SER A 184 -2.57 -4.91 -19.81
N ASP A 185 -3.45 -5.91 -19.67
CA ASP A 185 -3.25 -7.25 -20.23
C ASP A 185 -3.00 -7.23 -21.76
N ASP A 186 -3.65 -6.30 -22.46
CA ASP A 186 -3.52 -6.08 -23.92
C ASP A 186 -2.30 -5.24 -24.33
N SER A 187 -1.47 -4.80 -23.37
CA SER A 187 -0.29 -3.98 -23.66
C SER A 187 0.83 -4.79 -24.32
N TYR A 188 1.67 -4.13 -25.13
CA TYR A 188 2.91 -4.70 -25.67
C TYR A 188 3.89 -5.13 -24.56
N THR A 189 3.68 -4.67 -23.33
CA THR A 189 4.49 -4.95 -22.15
C THR A 189 4.54 -6.44 -21.83
N THR A 190 3.42 -7.16 -21.95
CA THR A 190 3.33 -8.59 -21.68
C THR A 190 4.24 -9.43 -22.60
N PRO A 191 4.19 -9.29 -23.95
CA PRO A 191 5.11 -10.00 -24.83
C PRO A 191 6.56 -9.51 -24.70
N PHE A 192 6.79 -8.23 -24.39
CA PHE A 192 8.14 -7.71 -24.12
C PHE A 192 8.82 -8.43 -22.96
N PHE A 193 8.14 -8.51 -21.81
CA PHE A 193 8.68 -9.18 -20.63
C PHE A 193 8.87 -10.69 -20.81
N LYS A 194 8.04 -11.34 -21.64
CA LYS A 194 8.27 -12.74 -22.03
C LYS A 194 9.54 -12.95 -22.86
N VAL A 195 9.93 -11.95 -23.67
CA VAL A 195 11.20 -12.01 -24.41
C VAL A 195 12.38 -11.74 -23.47
N GLU A 196 12.21 -10.83 -22.52
CA GLU A 196 13.21 -10.56 -21.48
C GLU A 196 13.50 -11.80 -20.61
N ASP A 197 12.51 -12.67 -20.40
CA ASP A 197 12.70 -13.96 -19.69
C ASP A 197 13.77 -14.86 -20.33
N TYR A 198 14.05 -14.71 -21.63
CA TYR A 198 15.12 -15.45 -22.30
C TYR A 198 16.53 -14.92 -22.00
N PHE A 199 16.64 -13.72 -21.42
CA PHE A 199 17.90 -12.99 -21.22
C PHE A 199 18.15 -12.61 -19.75
N LEU A 200 17.65 -13.43 -18.80
CA LEU A 200 17.77 -13.20 -17.36
C LEU A 200 19.14 -13.53 -16.75
N ASP A 201 20.08 -14.03 -17.54
CA ASP A 201 21.43 -14.37 -17.06
C ASP A 201 22.16 -13.12 -16.54
N TYR A 202 21.98 -11.99 -17.24
CA TYR A 202 22.49 -10.69 -16.86
C TYR A 202 21.45 -9.87 -16.12
N GLY A 203 21.87 -9.30 -14.99
CA GLY A 203 21.10 -8.32 -14.24
C GLY A 203 21.38 -6.88 -14.69
N PRO A 204 20.89 -5.88 -13.92
CA PRO A 204 21.15 -4.48 -14.21
C PRO A 204 22.65 -4.17 -14.13
N ARG A 205 23.16 -3.42 -15.10
CA ARG A 205 24.54 -2.96 -15.12
C ARG A 205 24.74 -1.84 -14.08
N VAL A 206 25.47 -2.13 -13.01
CA VAL A 206 25.63 -1.24 -11.86
C VAL A 206 26.76 -0.25 -12.10
N MET A 207 26.48 1.04 -11.88
CA MET A 207 27.48 2.09 -11.89
C MET A 207 28.20 2.12 -10.54
N VAL A 208 29.52 2.13 -10.56
CA VAL A 208 30.38 2.36 -9.40
C VAL A 208 30.94 3.77 -9.52
N ILE A 209 30.49 4.68 -8.67
CA ILE A 209 30.77 6.12 -8.77
C ILE A 209 31.72 6.51 -7.63
N VAL A 210 32.83 7.15 -7.97
CA VAL A 210 33.69 7.86 -7.00
C VAL A 210 33.09 9.25 -6.81
N THR A 211 32.53 9.51 -5.62
CA THR A 211 31.69 10.70 -5.38
C THR A 211 32.49 11.95 -5.02
N GLU A 212 33.75 11.79 -4.63
CA GLU A 212 34.63 12.89 -4.23
C GLU A 212 35.87 12.96 -5.12
N THR A 213 36.56 14.10 -5.05
CA THR A 213 37.83 14.30 -5.75
C THR A 213 38.87 13.33 -5.23
N LEU A 214 39.41 12.50 -6.12
CA LEU A 214 40.47 11.55 -5.83
C LEU A 214 41.71 11.91 -6.64
N ASP A 215 42.87 11.90 -6.01
CA ASP A 215 44.14 12.12 -6.67
C ASP A 215 44.57 10.86 -7.43
N TYR A 216 43.98 10.61 -8.61
CA TYR A 216 44.21 9.40 -9.42
C TYR A 216 45.67 9.20 -9.87
N TRP A 217 46.50 10.24 -9.83
CA TRP A 217 47.95 10.11 -10.08
C TRP A 217 48.69 9.50 -8.88
N ASP A 218 48.17 9.61 -7.66
CA ASP A 218 48.80 9.03 -6.48
C ASP A 218 48.66 7.49 -6.47
N LYS A 219 49.78 6.82 -6.21
CA LYS A 219 49.85 5.35 -6.24
C LYS A 219 49.06 4.74 -5.09
N ASP A 220 49.08 5.34 -3.90
CA ASP A 220 48.35 4.83 -2.73
C ASP A 220 46.83 4.96 -2.95
N ALA A 221 46.37 6.12 -3.41
CA ALA A 221 44.98 6.34 -3.82
C ALA A 221 44.51 5.32 -4.87
N ARG A 222 45.30 5.06 -5.92
CA ARG A 222 44.96 4.03 -6.94
C ARG A 222 44.89 2.62 -6.35
N GLN A 223 45.80 2.25 -5.47
CA GLN A 223 45.80 0.91 -4.86
C GLN A 223 44.60 0.70 -3.94
N LYS A 224 44.19 1.73 -3.19
CA LYS A 224 42.97 1.70 -2.38
C LYS A 224 41.72 1.55 -3.25
N LEU A 225 41.65 2.27 -4.37
CA LEU A 225 40.53 2.15 -5.32
C LEU A 225 40.48 0.75 -5.94
N GLU A 226 41.61 0.24 -6.40
CA GLU A 226 41.69 -1.08 -7.03
C GLU A 226 41.29 -2.19 -6.06
N LYS A 227 41.68 -2.09 -4.79
CA LYS A 227 41.23 -3.01 -3.73
C LYS A 227 39.69 -3.00 -3.61
N CYS A 228 39.08 -1.83 -3.59
CA CYS A 228 37.64 -1.68 -3.52
C CYS A 228 36.90 -2.23 -4.75
N LEU A 229 37.43 -2.00 -5.95
CA LEU A 229 36.89 -2.56 -7.18
C LEU A 229 37.00 -4.09 -7.18
N ALA A 230 38.13 -4.64 -6.73
CA ALA A 230 38.33 -6.08 -6.59
C ALA A 230 37.37 -6.70 -5.55
N ASP A 231 37.10 -6.02 -4.44
CA ASP A 231 36.12 -6.48 -3.43
C ASP A 231 34.70 -6.52 -4.01
N LEU A 232 34.33 -5.53 -4.84
CA LEU A 232 33.04 -5.53 -5.57
C LEU A 232 32.96 -6.65 -6.62
N GLU A 233 34.04 -6.88 -7.36
CA GLU A 233 34.18 -7.95 -8.35
C GLU A 233 34.14 -9.35 -7.74
N ASN A 234 34.56 -9.47 -6.48
CA ASN A 234 34.49 -10.73 -5.73
C ASN A 234 33.10 -11.04 -5.16
N SER A 235 32.12 -10.16 -5.35
CA SER A 235 30.72 -10.42 -5.02
C SER A 235 30.13 -11.54 -5.87
N ASP A 236 29.26 -12.36 -5.28
CA ASP A 236 28.58 -13.47 -5.96
C ASP A 236 27.67 -13.01 -7.11
N TYR A 237 27.30 -11.72 -7.10
CA TYR A 237 26.36 -11.13 -8.07
C TYR A 237 27.05 -10.30 -9.16
N VAL A 238 28.37 -10.27 -9.24
CA VAL A 238 29.12 -9.50 -10.26
C VAL A 238 29.92 -10.43 -11.16
N ASP A 239 29.81 -10.23 -12.47
CA ASP A 239 30.66 -10.92 -13.43
C ASP A 239 32.03 -10.23 -13.50
N LYS A 240 33.06 -10.94 -13.04
CA LYS A 240 34.45 -10.49 -13.01
C LYS A 240 35.03 -10.17 -14.37
N ASN A 241 34.50 -10.79 -15.44
CA ASN A 241 35.02 -10.59 -16.79
C ASN A 241 34.39 -9.39 -17.49
N VAL A 242 33.32 -8.81 -16.90
CA VAL A 242 32.53 -7.75 -17.52
C VAL A 242 32.44 -6.56 -16.56
N THR A 243 33.63 -6.10 -16.14
CA THR A 243 33.80 -4.83 -15.43
C THR A 243 34.56 -3.83 -16.29
N GLU A 244 34.09 -2.59 -16.31
CA GLU A 244 34.65 -1.52 -17.11
C GLU A 244 34.95 -0.33 -16.21
N PHE A 245 36.23 0.03 -16.12
CA PHE A 245 36.66 1.18 -15.34
C PHE A 245 37.77 1.92 -16.09
N TRP A 246 37.53 3.18 -16.42
CA TRP A 246 38.39 3.99 -17.29
C TRP A 246 39.85 4.05 -16.80
N LEU A 247 40.07 4.04 -15.48
CA LEU A 247 41.39 4.18 -14.89
C LEU A 247 42.31 3.01 -15.23
N ARG A 248 41.78 1.78 -15.32
CA ARG A 248 42.60 0.59 -15.65
C ARG A 248 43.16 0.70 -17.06
N GLU A 249 42.29 1.03 -18.02
CA GLU A 249 42.67 1.28 -19.42
C GLU A 249 43.59 2.50 -19.55
N TYR A 250 43.34 3.55 -18.76
CA TYR A 250 44.12 4.76 -18.81
C TYR A 250 45.56 4.57 -18.32
N VAL A 251 45.73 3.85 -17.21
CA VAL A 251 47.06 3.50 -16.67
C VAL A 251 47.82 2.68 -17.72
N GLN A 252 47.18 1.67 -18.32
CA GLN A 252 47.81 0.86 -19.37
C GLN A 252 48.18 1.68 -20.61
N TYR A 253 47.34 2.64 -21.01
CA TYR A 253 47.63 3.57 -22.11
C TYR A 253 48.87 4.45 -21.83
N MET A 254 48.99 4.99 -20.62
CA MET A 254 50.14 5.80 -20.21
C MET A 254 51.43 4.99 -20.13
N GLU A 255 51.37 3.78 -19.55
CA GLU A 255 52.51 2.86 -19.45
C GLU A 255 53.03 2.44 -20.83
N ASN A 256 52.13 2.10 -21.75
CA ASN A 256 52.48 1.79 -23.14
C ASN A 256 53.11 2.97 -23.89
N SER A 257 52.76 4.20 -23.48
CA SER A 257 53.33 5.43 -24.04
C SER A 257 54.64 5.85 -23.34
N GLY A 258 55.10 5.10 -22.34
CA GLY A 258 56.31 5.39 -21.56
C GLY A 258 56.19 6.65 -20.67
N GLN A 259 54.98 7.05 -20.31
CA GLN A 259 54.72 8.22 -19.46
C GLN A 259 54.66 7.85 -17.98
N ASP A 260 55.08 8.75 -17.10
CA ASP A 260 54.96 8.54 -15.65
C ASP A 260 53.52 8.81 -15.19
N VAL A 261 52.85 7.76 -14.73
CA VAL A 261 51.48 7.79 -14.21
C VAL A 261 51.39 8.47 -12.85
N ASN A 262 52.51 8.64 -12.14
CA ASN A 262 52.54 9.25 -10.80
C ASN A 262 52.72 10.77 -10.82
N ASP A 263 53.08 11.34 -11.96
CA ASP A 263 53.18 12.79 -12.12
C ASP A 263 51.82 13.41 -12.45
N LYS A 264 51.32 14.29 -11.58
CA LYS A 264 50.01 14.95 -11.73
C LYS A 264 49.86 15.64 -13.09
N ASN A 265 50.86 16.40 -13.51
CA ASN A 265 50.76 17.20 -14.73
C ASN A 265 50.71 16.30 -15.97
N THR A 266 51.57 15.28 -16.01
CA THR A 266 51.60 14.29 -17.09
C THR A 266 50.30 13.49 -17.13
N PHE A 267 49.79 13.08 -15.97
CA PHE A 267 48.51 12.37 -15.84
C PHE A 267 47.33 13.20 -16.33
N ILE A 268 47.22 14.47 -15.97
CA ILE A 268 46.08 15.30 -16.39
C ILE A 268 46.19 15.72 -17.86
N ASN A 269 47.39 16.06 -18.34
CA ASN A 269 47.60 16.53 -19.72
C ASN A 269 47.43 15.42 -20.77
N SER A 270 47.62 14.15 -20.39
CA SER A 270 47.48 13.01 -21.30
C SER A 270 46.03 12.54 -21.43
N LEU A 271 45.16 12.96 -20.52
CA LEU A 271 43.77 12.54 -20.44
C LEU A 271 42.94 12.91 -21.69
N PRO A 272 43.03 14.13 -22.27
CA PRO A 272 42.32 14.46 -23.50
C PRO A 272 42.71 13.58 -24.69
N SER A 273 43.99 13.20 -24.78
CA SER A 273 44.50 12.32 -25.84
C SER A 273 43.95 10.90 -25.66
N PHE A 274 43.93 10.40 -24.42
CA PHE A 274 43.29 9.13 -24.09
C PHE A 274 41.80 9.13 -24.44
N LEU A 275 41.03 10.15 -24.03
CA LEU A 275 39.60 10.23 -24.31
C LEU A 275 39.29 10.35 -25.81
N THR A 276 40.23 10.86 -26.61
CA THR A 276 40.11 10.87 -28.08
C THR A 276 40.31 9.47 -28.66
N ASN A 277 41.23 8.67 -28.11
CA ASN A 277 41.49 7.30 -28.53
C ASN A 277 40.44 6.30 -27.99
N PHE A 278 39.90 6.56 -26.81
CA PHE A 278 38.92 5.74 -26.11
C PHE A 278 37.65 6.55 -25.79
N PRO A 279 36.85 6.90 -26.83
CA PRO A 279 35.69 7.77 -26.66
C PRO A 279 34.61 7.20 -25.73
N LEU A 280 34.63 5.89 -25.47
CA LEU A 280 33.68 5.22 -24.58
C LEU A 280 33.72 5.75 -23.14
N PHE A 281 34.89 6.20 -22.66
CA PHE A 281 35.06 6.72 -21.29
C PHE A 281 34.83 8.24 -21.18
N MET A 282 34.52 8.92 -22.28
CA MET A 282 34.34 10.38 -22.29
C MET A 282 33.25 10.85 -21.31
N TYR A 283 32.21 10.03 -21.12
CA TYR A 283 31.09 10.33 -20.21
C TYR A 283 31.25 9.76 -18.81
N ASP A 284 32.37 9.09 -18.54
CA ASP A 284 32.63 8.42 -17.25
C ASP A 284 33.54 9.25 -16.34
N ILE A 285 34.08 10.35 -16.85
CA ILE A 285 34.96 11.25 -16.12
C ILE A 285 34.39 12.67 -16.19
N ASN A 286 34.18 13.29 -15.05
CA ASN A 286 33.77 14.69 -14.96
C ASN A 286 34.94 15.56 -14.50
N ILE A 287 35.41 16.43 -15.38
CA ILE A 287 36.59 17.28 -15.17
C ILE A 287 36.13 18.73 -14.97
N SER A 288 36.64 19.37 -13.92
CA SER A 288 36.40 20.79 -13.62
C SER A 288 37.13 21.72 -14.61
N SER A 289 36.77 23.00 -14.61
CA SER A 289 37.55 24.04 -15.29
C SER A 289 38.97 24.20 -14.72
N SER A 290 39.20 23.78 -13.47
CA SER A 290 40.54 23.74 -12.84
C SER A 290 41.38 22.51 -13.25
N HIS A 291 40.90 21.68 -14.19
CA HIS A 291 41.53 20.42 -14.61
C HIS A 291 41.63 19.38 -13.47
N GLU A 292 40.66 19.38 -12.56
CA GLU A 292 40.53 18.39 -11.49
C GLU A 292 39.37 17.44 -11.79
N ILE A 293 39.55 16.15 -11.50
CA ILE A 293 38.50 15.15 -11.69
C ILE A 293 37.57 15.22 -10.49
N ILE A 294 36.37 15.78 -10.69
CA ILE A 294 35.37 15.98 -9.63
C ILE A 294 34.71 14.65 -9.26
N ALA A 295 34.35 13.87 -10.28
CA ALA A 295 33.70 12.59 -10.13
C ALA A 295 34.10 11.69 -11.29
N SER A 296 34.16 10.40 -11.04
CA SER A 296 34.28 9.42 -12.09
C SER A 296 33.42 8.20 -11.79
N ARG A 297 33.16 7.39 -12.81
CA ARG A 297 32.40 6.16 -12.66
C ARG A 297 33.01 5.02 -13.48
N GLY A 298 32.67 3.80 -13.10
CA GLY A 298 32.76 2.63 -13.95
C GLY A 298 31.52 1.77 -13.82
N PHE A 299 31.56 0.58 -14.40
CA PHE A 299 30.42 -0.30 -14.52
C PHE A 299 30.77 -1.73 -14.18
N ASN A 300 29.91 -2.35 -13.36
CA ASN A 300 29.95 -3.77 -13.06
C ASN A 300 28.70 -4.44 -13.62
N GLN A 301 28.88 -5.44 -14.47
CA GLN A 301 27.76 -6.25 -14.94
C GLN A 301 27.35 -7.25 -13.85
N THR A 302 26.06 -7.28 -13.51
CA THR A 302 25.54 -8.22 -12.51
C THR A 302 25.01 -9.49 -13.15
N ILE A 303 25.01 -10.58 -12.39
CA ILE A 303 24.57 -11.92 -12.83
C ILE A 303 23.72 -12.61 -11.75
N GLY A 304 22.83 -13.51 -12.17
CA GLY A 304 22.05 -14.35 -11.24
C GLY A 304 20.95 -13.61 -10.46
N VAL A 305 20.46 -12.48 -10.99
CA VAL A 305 19.57 -11.55 -10.28
C VAL A 305 18.10 -11.66 -10.72
N SER A 306 17.58 -12.88 -10.89
CA SER A 306 16.23 -13.11 -11.42
C SER A 306 15.10 -12.86 -10.41
N SER A 307 15.27 -13.29 -9.15
CA SER A 307 14.24 -13.18 -8.10
C SER A 307 14.28 -11.85 -7.33
N SER A 308 13.17 -11.45 -6.70
CA SER A 308 13.10 -10.28 -5.81
C SER A 308 14.13 -10.38 -4.68
N THR A 309 14.26 -11.56 -4.08
CA THR A 309 15.24 -11.83 -3.01
C THR A 309 16.68 -11.68 -3.49
N ASN A 310 17.02 -12.18 -4.69
CA ASN A 310 18.37 -12.01 -5.24
C ASN A 310 18.67 -10.53 -5.54
N LYS A 311 17.67 -9.78 -6.03
CA LYS A 311 17.79 -8.33 -6.29
C LYS A 311 18.05 -7.56 -5.00
N GLU A 312 17.33 -7.88 -3.94
CA GLU A 312 17.54 -7.32 -2.60
C GLU A 312 18.93 -7.68 -2.05
N MET A 313 19.30 -8.96 -2.06
CA MET A 313 20.60 -9.43 -1.55
C MET A 313 21.78 -8.82 -2.31
N MET A 314 21.69 -8.74 -3.64
CA MET A 314 22.68 -8.05 -4.48
C MET A 314 22.83 -6.58 -4.07
N LEU A 315 21.71 -5.87 -3.90
CA LEU A 315 21.72 -4.46 -3.53
C LEU A 315 22.41 -4.24 -2.18
N PHE A 316 22.05 -5.04 -1.17
CA PHE A 316 22.68 -4.97 0.15
C PHE A 316 24.16 -5.31 0.12
N GLN A 317 24.55 -6.37 -0.59
CA GLN A 317 25.94 -6.79 -0.68
C GLN A 317 26.81 -5.70 -1.32
N LEU A 318 26.40 -5.18 -2.49
CA LEU A 318 27.15 -4.14 -3.19
C LEU A 318 27.26 -2.84 -2.37
N ARG A 319 26.18 -2.40 -1.72
CA ARG A 319 26.22 -1.21 -0.85
C ARG A 319 27.09 -1.43 0.38
N SER A 320 27.02 -2.60 1.01
CA SER A 320 27.84 -2.92 2.18
C SER A 320 29.34 -2.98 1.87
N ILE A 321 29.71 -3.39 0.65
CA ILE A 321 31.10 -3.37 0.18
C ILE A 321 31.52 -1.92 -0.07
N ALA A 322 30.70 -1.13 -0.76
CA ALA A 322 30.98 0.28 -1.01
C ALA A 322 31.12 1.11 0.27
N GLU A 323 30.32 0.81 1.31
CA GLU A 323 30.41 1.50 2.61
C GLU A 323 31.68 1.16 3.40
N LYS A 324 32.24 -0.04 3.23
CA LYS A 324 33.50 -0.47 3.88
C LYS A 324 34.75 0.09 3.21
N CYS A 325 34.60 0.70 2.04
CA CYS A 325 35.70 1.24 1.28
C CYS A 325 36.28 2.52 1.89
N GLU A 326 37.61 2.63 1.87
CA GLU A 326 38.31 3.85 2.31
C GLU A 326 38.06 5.02 1.35
N ILE A 327 37.77 4.72 0.09
CA ILE A 327 37.41 5.71 -0.92
C ILE A 327 35.89 5.84 -0.95
N PRO A 328 35.35 7.07 -0.96
CA PRO A 328 33.91 7.30 -1.01
C PRO A 328 33.35 6.80 -2.35
N LEU A 329 32.77 5.61 -2.31
CA LEU A 329 32.17 4.92 -3.44
C LEU A 329 30.66 4.83 -3.26
N MET A 330 29.95 5.05 -4.36
CA MET A 330 28.51 4.86 -4.44
C MET A 330 28.18 3.89 -5.56
N VAL A 331 27.40 2.85 -5.25
CA VAL A 331 26.83 1.95 -6.26
C VAL A 331 25.44 2.42 -6.66
N TYR A 332 25.20 2.52 -7.96
CA TYR A 332 23.96 3.08 -8.49
C TYR A 332 23.48 2.37 -9.75
N ASN A 333 22.16 2.15 -9.83
CA ASN A 333 21.48 1.84 -11.07
C ASN A 333 20.04 2.41 -10.96
N PRO A 334 19.41 2.91 -12.04
CA PRO A 334 18.03 3.38 -11.99
C PRO A 334 17.02 2.38 -11.43
N ALA A 335 17.27 1.07 -11.62
CA ALA A 335 16.43 0.00 -11.09
C ALA A 335 16.47 -0.11 -9.56
N PHE A 336 17.51 0.40 -8.89
CA PHE A 336 17.66 0.30 -7.44
C PHE A 336 16.54 1.05 -6.70
N ILE A 337 15.93 2.07 -7.31
CA ILE A 337 14.75 2.75 -6.76
C ILE A 337 13.60 1.76 -6.53
N TYR A 338 13.44 0.77 -7.41
CA TYR A 338 12.46 -0.28 -7.25
C TYR A 338 12.94 -1.39 -6.32
N PHE A 339 14.25 -1.63 -6.20
CA PHE A 339 14.75 -2.69 -5.32
C PHE A 339 14.77 -2.26 -3.86
N ASP A 340 14.97 -0.97 -3.60
CA ASP A 340 14.86 -0.35 -2.27
C ASP A 340 13.48 -0.56 -1.63
N GLN A 341 12.45 -0.81 -2.44
CA GLN A 341 11.12 -1.15 -1.92
C GLN A 341 11.14 -2.48 -1.17
N PHE A 342 11.89 -3.48 -1.63
CA PHE A 342 11.89 -4.83 -1.06
C PHE A 342 12.41 -4.80 0.37
N ALA A 343 13.50 -4.07 0.60
CA ALA A 343 14.07 -3.84 1.93
C ALA A 343 13.09 -3.14 2.91
N ALA A 344 12.22 -2.26 2.41
CA ALA A 344 11.34 -1.46 3.25
C ALA A 344 9.95 -2.08 3.49
N ILE A 345 9.48 -3.01 2.64
CA ILE A 345 8.11 -3.53 2.68
C ILE A 345 7.83 -4.28 3.99
N LEU A 346 8.71 -5.20 4.39
CA LEU A 346 8.46 -6.05 5.55
C LEU A 346 8.40 -5.24 6.85
N GLU A 347 9.41 -4.38 7.08
CA GLU A 347 9.46 -3.52 8.26
C GLU A 347 8.24 -2.60 8.34
N ASN A 348 7.91 -1.92 7.24
CA ASN A 348 6.75 -1.04 7.19
C ASN A 348 5.43 -1.78 7.44
N THR A 349 5.28 -2.98 6.88
CA THR A 349 4.05 -3.78 7.02
C THR A 349 3.85 -4.20 8.47
N VAL A 350 4.89 -4.76 9.10
CA VAL A 350 4.85 -5.18 10.51
C VAL A 350 4.55 -3.99 11.41
N ARG A 351 5.26 -2.87 11.20
CA ARG A 351 5.04 -1.64 11.97
C ARG A 351 3.61 -1.12 11.82
N ASN A 352 3.09 -1.04 10.59
CA ASN A 352 1.74 -0.53 10.33
C ASN A 352 0.66 -1.43 10.95
N VAL A 353 0.79 -2.75 10.84
CA VAL A 353 -0.15 -3.70 11.45
C VAL A 353 -0.17 -3.57 12.98
N ILE A 354 0.99 -3.45 13.62
CA ILE A 354 1.09 -3.28 15.08
C ILE A 354 0.43 -1.97 15.52
N VAL A 355 0.74 -0.86 14.84
CA VAL A 355 0.19 0.46 15.20
C VAL A 355 -1.32 0.50 14.94
N ALA A 356 -1.80 -0.02 13.81
CA ALA A 356 -3.23 -0.08 13.49
C ALA A 356 -3.99 -0.94 14.50
N SER A 357 -3.48 -2.13 14.83
CA SER A 357 -4.10 -3.02 15.82
C SER A 357 -4.15 -2.38 17.21
N SER A 358 -3.08 -1.69 17.61
CA SER A 358 -3.02 -0.96 18.88
C SER A 358 -4.03 0.19 18.92
N ALA A 359 -4.13 0.97 17.84
CA ALA A 359 -5.10 2.06 17.74
C ALA A 359 -6.55 1.56 17.81
N MET A 360 -6.86 0.48 17.06
CA MET A 360 -8.18 -0.14 17.10
C MET A 360 -8.52 -0.69 18.49
N PHE A 361 -7.56 -1.34 19.14
CA PHE A 361 -7.72 -1.84 20.51
C PHE A 361 -8.02 -0.70 21.51
N ILE A 362 -7.29 0.41 21.43
CA ILE A 362 -7.54 1.59 22.28
C ILE A 362 -8.95 2.15 22.06
N VAL A 363 -9.40 2.28 20.81
CA VAL A 363 -10.76 2.75 20.52
C VAL A 363 -11.80 1.77 21.07
N SER A 364 -11.59 0.46 20.90
CA SER A 364 -12.49 -0.55 21.44
C SER A 364 -12.59 -0.48 22.97
N LEU A 365 -11.49 -0.23 23.69
CA LEU A 365 -11.49 -0.05 25.15
C LEU A 365 -12.22 1.22 25.61
N LEU A 366 -12.16 2.30 24.82
CA LEU A 366 -12.82 3.56 25.16
C LEU A 366 -14.33 3.49 24.99
N PHE A 367 -14.81 2.77 23.98
CA PHE A 367 -16.23 2.77 23.62
C PHE A 367 -16.99 1.51 24.06
N ILE A 368 -16.31 0.39 24.30
CA ILE A 368 -16.93 -0.83 24.81
C ILE A 368 -16.76 -0.86 26.34
N PRO A 369 -17.86 -0.87 27.12
CA PRO A 369 -17.79 -0.78 28.59
C PRO A 369 -17.03 -1.93 29.27
N HIS A 370 -16.97 -3.10 28.61
CA HIS A 370 -16.42 -4.31 29.18
C HIS A 370 -15.09 -4.68 28.51
N PRO A 371 -13.94 -4.60 29.22
CA PRO A 371 -12.62 -4.76 28.62
C PRO A 371 -12.37 -6.16 28.05
N LEU A 372 -13.01 -7.21 28.59
CA LEU A 372 -12.92 -8.55 28.00
C LEU A 372 -13.58 -8.63 26.61
N CYS A 373 -14.59 -7.81 26.34
CA CYS A 373 -15.24 -7.74 25.03
C CYS A 373 -14.47 -6.88 24.03
N SER A 374 -13.49 -6.10 24.49
CA SER A 374 -12.54 -5.38 23.64
C SER A 374 -11.34 -6.26 23.25
N PHE A 375 -11.06 -7.30 24.06
CA PHE A 375 -9.98 -8.26 23.81
C PHE A 375 -10.42 -9.43 22.93
N TRP A 376 -11.65 -9.91 23.12
CA TRP A 376 -12.35 -10.80 22.19
C TRP A 376 -12.75 -10.05 20.92
#